data_AF-A0A2V9A2T0-F1
#
_entry.id   AF-A0A2V9A2T0-F1
#
_cell.length_a   1.000
_cell.length_b   1.000
_cell.length_c   1.000
_cell.angle_alpha   90.00
_cell.angle_beta   90.00
_cell.angle_gamma   90.00
#
_symmetry.space_group_name_H-M   'P 1'
#
loop_
_entity.id
_entity.type
_entity.pdbx_description
1 polymer ?
#
loop_
_entity_poly.entity_id
_entity_poly.type
_entity_poly.pdbx_seq_one_letter_code
_entity_poly.pdbx_strand_id
1 'polypeptide(L)' 'MKDSIPTVVRTFKTEVARKAKRALGMEGDVIWQRNYFERVLRDGREYAHASRYILENPQRWKWDKENQERRVEPSGT' A
#
# COMPACT_ATOMS: atom_id res chain seq x y z
N MET A 1 20.05 -11.65 8.62
CA MET A 1 20.51 -10.25 8.40
C MET A 1 19.37 -9.34 8.80
N LYS A 2 19.55 -8.51 9.83
CA LYS A 2 18.46 -7.65 10.37
C LYS A 2 18.18 -6.42 9.48
N ASP A 3 19.02 -6.20 8.48
CA ASP A 3 19.04 -4.98 7.66
C ASP A 3 18.42 -5.17 6.26
N SER A 4 17.70 -6.27 6.02
CA SER A 4 17.05 -6.50 4.73
C SER A 4 15.66 -5.88 4.68
N ILE A 5 15.24 -5.39 3.51
CA ILE A 5 13.89 -4.85 3.28
C ILE A 5 12.79 -5.83 3.72
N PRO A 6 12.84 -7.14 3.40
CA PRO A 6 11.84 -8.09 3.89
C PRO A 6 11.71 -8.12 5.41
N THR A 7 12.83 -7.97 6.14
CA THR A 7 12.83 -7.98 7.61
C THR A 7 12.16 -6.75 8.18
N VAL A 8 12.45 -5.58 7.60
CA VAL A 8 11.82 -4.30 7.99
C VAL A 8 10.31 -4.35 7.74
N VAL A 9 9.88 -4.74 6.54
CA VAL A 9 8.46 -4.82 6.17
C VAL A 9 7.72 -5.85 7.04
N ARG A 10 8.31 -7.02 7.29
CA ARG A 10 7.73 -8.03 8.17
C ARG A 10 7.51 -7.48 9.58
N THR A 11 8.51 -6.82 10.14
CA THR A 11 8.45 -6.29 11.51
C THR A 11 7.37 -5.21 11.61
N PHE A 12 7.34 -4.28 10.65
CA PHE A 12 6.32 -3.24 10.56
C PHE A 12 4.90 -3.81 10.46
N LYS A 13 4.65 -4.70 9.48
CA LYS A 13 3.34 -5.34 9.28
C LYS A 13 2.88 -6.08 10.53
N THR A 14 3.79 -6.78 11.21
CA THR A 14 3.49 -7.52 12.45
C THR A 14 3.07 -6.58 13.58
N GLU A 15 3.87 -5.54 13.85
CA GLU A 15 3.62 -4.64 14.97
C GLU A 15 2.36 -3.78 14.78
N VAL A 16 2.14 -3.26 13.58
CA VAL A 16 0.94 -2.46 13.28
C VAL A 16 -0.31 -3.34 13.35
N ALA A 17 -0.29 -4.55 12.78
CA ALA A 17 -1.44 -5.46 12.86
C ALA A 17 -1.75 -5.82 14.31
N ARG A 18 -0.73 -6.16 15.12
CA ARG A 18 -0.90 -6.49 16.54
C ARG A 18 -1.55 -5.36 17.32
N LYS A 19 -1.13 -4.11 17.09
CA LYS A 19 -1.71 -2.92 17.75
C LYS A 19 -3.14 -2.67 17.27
N ALA A 20 -3.38 -2.70 15.97
CA ALA A 20 -4.70 -2.47 15.38
C ALA A 20 -5.73 -3.51 15.87
N LYS A 21 -5.37 -4.81 15.87
CA LYS A 21 -6.26 -5.87 16.36
C LYS A 21 -6.74 -5.64 17.79
N ARG A 22 -5.82 -5.26 18.69
CA ARG A 22 -6.16 -4.97 20.09
C ARG A 22 -7.01 -3.70 20.22
N ALA A 23 -6.67 -2.66 19.46
CA ALA A 23 -7.36 -1.37 19.55
C ALA A 23 -8.76 -1.39 18.93
N LEU A 24 -8.99 -2.24 17.93
CA LEU A 24 -10.22 -2.29 17.13
C LEU A 24 -11.06 -3.55 17.37
N GLY A 25 -10.65 -4.45 18.27
CA GLY A 25 -11.37 -5.70 18.54
C GLY A 25 -11.37 -6.71 17.39
N MET A 26 -10.41 -6.62 16.47
CA MET A 26 -10.32 -7.45 15.25
C MET A 26 -9.51 -8.74 15.47
N GLU A 27 -9.80 -9.46 16.54
CA GLU A 27 -9.11 -10.72 16.85
C GLU A 27 -9.45 -11.79 15.80
N GLY A 28 -8.44 -12.42 15.20
CA GLY A 28 -8.61 -13.41 14.12
C GLY A 28 -8.49 -12.85 12.68
N ASP A 29 -8.69 -11.55 12.47
CA ASP A 29 -8.73 -10.99 11.11
C ASP A 29 -7.36 -10.92 10.41
N VAL A 30 -7.33 -11.12 9.10
CA VAL A 30 -6.14 -10.91 8.27
C VAL A 30 -6.14 -9.45 7.78
N ILE A 31 -5.34 -8.61 8.41
CA ILE A 31 -5.28 -7.17 8.09
C ILE A 31 -4.53 -6.89 6.78
N TRP A 32 -3.44 -7.62 6.53
CA TRP A 32 -2.57 -7.33 5.40
C TRP A 32 -2.82 -8.28 4.23
N GLN A 33 -2.87 -7.74 3.02
CA GLN A 33 -2.65 -8.52 1.81
C GLN A 33 -1.25 -9.18 1.85
N ARG A 34 -1.17 -10.38 1.25
CA ARG A 34 0.09 -11.14 1.14
C ARG A 34 1.11 -10.37 0.31
N ASN A 35 2.40 -10.57 0.62
CA ASN A 35 3.54 -9.92 -0.02
C ASN A 35 3.51 -8.39 0.09
N TYR A 36 4.44 -7.73 -0.59
CA TYR A 36 4.51 -6.28 -0.70
C TYR A 36 5.17 -5.92 -2.04
N PHE A 37 4.84 -4.74 -2.58
CA PHE A 37 5.48 -4.24 -3.79
C PHE A 37 6.82 -3.57 -3.43
N GLU A 38 7.86 -3.89 -4.17
CA GLU A 38 9.15 -3.21 -4.09
C GLU A 38 9.68 -2.87 -5.48
N ARG A 39 10.27 -1.69 -5.61
CA ARG A 39 10.97 -1.23 -6.82
C ARG A 39 12.06 -0.25 -6.42
N VAL A 40 13.27 -0.45 -6.95
CA VAL A 40 14.37 0.51 -6.81
C VAL A 40 14.14 1.67 -7.77
N LEU A 41 14.11 2.91 -7.25
CA LEU A 41 14.03 4.14 -8.04
C LEU A 41 15.44 4.57 -8.41
N ARG A 42 15.75 4.62 -9.71
CA ARG A 42 17.13 4.76 -10.22
C ARG A 42 17.50 6.17 -10.61
N ASP A 43 16.52 7.06 -10.76
CA ASP A 43 16.73 8.45 -11.16
C ASP A 43 15.65 9.39 -10.61
N GLY A 44 15.84 10.69 -10.84
CA GLY A 44 14.91 11.73 -10.38
C GLY A 44 13.54 11.70 -11.07
N ARG A 45 13.43 11.15 -12.29
CA ARG A 45 12.15 11.02 -12.99
C ARG A 45 11.31 9.92 -12.37
N GLU A 46 11.91 8.77 -12.06
CA GLU A 46 11.25 7.70 -11.33
C GLU A 46 10.80 8.15 -9.94
N TYR A 47 11.66 8.90 -9.23
CA TYR A 47 11.30 9.50 -7.95
C TYR A 47 10.09 10.44 -8.06
N ALA A 48 10.12 11.39 -9.00
CA ALA A 48 9.01 12.32 -9.22
C ALA A 48 7.71 11.59 -9.57
N HIS A 49 7.77 10.54 -10.39
CA HIS A 49 6.60 9.73 -10.74
C HIS A 49 6.05 8.96 -9.53
N ALA A 50 6.90 8.33 -8.72
CA ALA A 50 6.48 7.61 -7.53
C ALA A 50 5.86 8.56 -6.49
N SER A 51 6.47 9.72 -6.25
CA SER A 51 5.92 10.73 -5.34
C SER A 51 4.58 11.26 -5.83
N ARG A 52 4.45 11.55 -7.13
CA ARG A 52 3.16 11.96 -7.72
C ARG A 52 2.10 10.88 -7.56
N TYR A 53 2.45 9.60 -7.79
CA TYR A 53 1.54 8.49 -7.60
C TYR A 53 1.02 8.43 -6.15
N ILE A 54 1.89 8.55 -5.14
CA ILE A 54 1.47 8.52 -3.73
C ILE A 54 0.46 9.63 -3.42
N LEU A 55 0.67 10.83 -3.96
CA LEU A 55 -0.23 11.98 -3.76
C LEU A 55 -1.57 11.83 -4.50
N GLU A 56 -1.54 11.31 -5.72
CA GLU A 56 -2.72 11.22 -6.59
C GLU A 56 -3.55 9.95 -6.36
N ASN A 57 -2.96 8.86 -5.85
CA ASN A 57 -3.62 7.57 -5.69
C ASN A 57 -4.95 7.66 -4.89
N PRO A 58 -5.02 8.38 -3.75
CA PRO A 58 -6.30 8.54 -3.03
C PRO A 58 -7.40 9.17 -3.89
N GLN A 59 -7.05 10.11 -4.78
CA GLN A 59 -8.01 10.79 -5.66
C GLN A 59 -8.49 9.86 -6.78
N ARG A 60 -7.60 8.96 -7.23
CA ARG A 60 -7.85 7.99 -8.30
C ARG A 60 -8.45 6.68 -7.80
N TRP A 61 -8.51 6.44 -6.49
CA TRP A 61 -8.94 5.17 -5.88
C TRP A 61 -10.30 4.67 -6.37
N LYS A 62 -11.27 5.56 -6.60
CA LYS A 62 -12.60 5.22 -7.11
C LYS A 62 -12.60 4.53 -8.49
N TRP A 63 -11.50 4.62 -9.24
CA TRP A 63 -11.33 4.00 -10.56
C TRP A 63 -10.24 2.93 -10.57
N ASP A 64 -9.59 2.70 -9.44
CA ASP A 64 -8.49 1.75 -9.33
C ASP A 64 -8.99 0.31 -9.54
N LYS A 65 -8.17 -0.53 -10.16
CA LYS A 65 -8.53 -1.92 -10.46
C LYS A 65 -8.67 -2.77 -9.20
N GLU A 66 -7.92 -2.45 -8.15
CA GLU A 66 -7.92 -3.13 -6.86
C GLU A 66 -9.05 -2.67 -5.94
N ASN A 67 -9.76 -1.60 -6.31
CA ASN A 67 -10.94 -1.17 -5.59
C ASN A 67 -12.12 -2.08 -5.94
N GLN A 68 -12.64 -2.81 -4.95
CA GLN A 68 -13.79 -3.70 -5.12
C GLN A 68 -15.07 -2.94 -5.50
N GLU A 69 -15.14 -1.65 -5.17
CA GLU A 69 -16.25 -0.75 -5.49
C GLU A 69 -15.94 0.15 -6.69
N ARG A 70 -14.95 -0.21 -7.52
CA ARG A 70 -14.49 0.67 -8.60
C ARG A 70 -15.63 1.06 -9.53
N ARG A 71 -15.65 2.34 -9.87
CA ARG A 71 -16.53 2.92 -10.89
C ARG A 71 -15.79 2.91 -12.22
N VAL A 72 -16.54 2.91 -13.32
CA VAL A 72 -15.95 3.17 -14.63
C VAL A 72 -15.40 4.59 -14.61
N GLU A 73 -14.13 4.75 -14.98
CA GLU A 73 -13.55 6.08 -15.18
C GLU A 73 -14.36 6.76 -16.28
N PRO A 74 -14.92 7.96 -16.05
CA PRO A 74 -15.58 8.70 -17.11
C PRO A 74 -14.56 8.86 -18.23
N SER A 75 -14.86 8.29 -19.40
CA SER A 75 -14.06 8.50 -20.61
C SER A 75 -13.86 10.00 -20.75
N GLY A 76 -12.61 10.45 -20.69
CA GLY A 76 -12.29 11.87 -20.85
C GLY A 76 -12.98 12.42 -22.08
N THR A 77 -13.68 13.55 -21.93
CA THR A 77 -14.09 14.38 -23.06
C THR A 77 -12.87 15.09 -23.61
#